data_AF-A0A7G5FBW2-F1
#
_entry.id   AF-A0A7G5FBW2-F1
#
_cell.length_a   1.000
_cell.length_b   1.000
_cell.length_c   1.000
_cell.angle_alpha   90.00
_cell.angle_beta   90.00
_cell.angle_gamma   90.00
#
_symmetry.space_group_name_H-M   'P 1'
#
loop_
_entity.id
_entity.type
_entity.pdbx_description
1 polymer ?
#
loop_
_entity_poly.entity_id
_entity_poly.type
_entity_poly.pdbx_seq_one_letter_code
_entity_poly.pdbx_strand_id
1 'polypeptide(L)'
;MPRITALVWAGFTTSTAWAYHGKIPAQLHDIEALTPIPLWGLWATASVLLILGGIAPTRPHTRQHDIARYMRSAGIALAAGLLMLWSLTYFDGDGRYWVSGKNYLMLSILGLLNAWTIGKDEVS
;
A
#
# COMPACT_ATOMS: atom_id res chain seq x y z
N MET A 1 -5.47 5.29 11.64
CA MET A 1 -6.27 4.84 10.48
C MET A 1 -7.46 3.98 10.91
N PRO A 2 -8.69 4.40 10.62
CA PRO A 2 -9.91 3.62 10.85
C PRO A 2 -9.91 2.28 10.12
N ARG A 3 -10.59 1.27 10.69
CA ARG A 3 -10.69 -0.09 10.11
C ARG A 3 -11.25 -0.09 8.70
N ILE A 4 -12.28 0.71 8.46
CA ILE A 4 -12.94 0.81 7.15
C ILE A 4 -11.95 1.29 6.09
N THR A 5 -11.16 2.32 6.40
CA THR A 5 -10.12 2.82 5.49
C THR A 5 -9.06 1.75 5.20
N ALA A 6 -8.68 0.95 6.21
CA ALA A 6 -7.78 -0.18 6.00
C ALA A 6 -8.34 -1.20 5.03
N LEU A 7 -9.63 -1.54 5.15
CA LEU A 7 -10.31 -2.50 4.28
C LEU A 7 -10.52 -1.96 2.86
N VAL A 8 -10.72 -0.65 2.69
CA VAL A 8 -10.75 -0.01 1.37
C VAL A 8 -9.38 -0.14 0.69
N TRP A 9 -8.31 0.17 1.41
CA TRP A 9 -6.94 -0.02 0.90
C TRP A 9 -6.62 -1.50 0.65
N ALA A 10 -7.15 -2.41 1.47
CA ALA A 10 -7.05 -3.85 1.22
C ALA A 10 -7.73 -4.25 -0.09
N GLY A 11 -8.93 -3.73 -0.37
CA GLY A 11 -9.62 -3.97 -1.63
C GLY A 11 -8.83 -3.48 -2.84
N PHE A 12 -8.26 -2.27 -2.74
CA PHE A 12 -7.39 -1.70 -3.77
C PHE A 12 -6.14 -2.56 -4.00
N THR A 13 -5.36 -2.81 -2.94
CA THR A 13 -4.11 -3.60 -3.01
C THR A 13 -4.36 -5.02 -3.52
N THR A 14 -5.50 -5.64 -3.18
CA THR A 14 -5.87 -6.98 -3.64
C THR A 14 -6.22 -6.99 -5.12
N SER A 15 -6.99 -5.99 -5.57
CA SER A 15 -7.33 -5.83 -6.98
C SER A 15 -6.08 -5.59 -7.82
N THR A 16 -5.14 -4.79 -7.33
CA THR A 16 -3.85 -4.54 -7.97
C THR A 16 -3.02 -5.82 -8.00
N ALA A 17 -2.85 -6.53 -6.88
CA ALA A 17 -2.11 -7.80 -6.85
C ALA A 17 -2.67 -8.81 -7.88
N TRP A 18 -3.99 -8.91 -7.98
CA TRP A 18 -4.65 -9.79 -8.94
C TRP A 18 -4.44 -9.36 -10.39
N ALA A 19 -4.61 -8.07 -10.69
CA ALA A 19 -4.45 -7.53 -12.04
C ALA A 19 -3.04 -7.76 -12.61
N TYR A 20 -2.03 -7.76 -11.74
CA TYR A 20 -0.61 -7.94 -12.09
C TYR A 20 -0.09 -9.34 -11.74
N HIS A 21 -0.95 -10.28 -11.36
CA HIS A 21 -0.55 -11.65 -11.10
C HIS A 21 -0.05 -12.30 -12.40
N GLY A 22 1.26 -12.54 -12.48
CA GLY A 22 1.92 -13.05 -13.68
C GLY A 22 1.99 -12.07 -14.86
N LYS A 23 1.76 -10.78 -14.63
CA LYS A 23 1.86 -9.72 -15.64
C LYS A 23 2.59 -8.51 -15.10
N ILE A 24 3.60 -8.05 -15.84
CA ILE A 24 4.45 -6.95 -15.44
C ILE A 24 4.33 -5.86 -16.52
N PRO A 25 3.90 -4.64 -16.19
CA PRO A 25 3.98 -3.52 -17.11
C PRO A 25 5.42 -3.29 -17.52
N ALA A 26 5.67 -3.01 -18.79
CA ALA A 26 7.03 -2.84 -19.30
C ALA A 26 7.82 -1.77 -18.53
N GLN A 27 7.13 -0.74 -18.03
CA GLN A 27 7.66 0.36 -17.25
C GLN A 27 8.18 -0.05 -15.86
N LEU A 28 7.76 -1.22 -15.36
CA LEU A 28 8.09 -1.72 -14.02
C LEU A 28 9.11 -2.86 -14.04
N HIS A 29 9.58 -3.28 -15.21
CA HIS A 29 10.56 -4.37 -15.33
C HIS A 29 11.87 -4.09 -14.57
N ASP A 30 12.38 -2.86 -14.67
CA ASP A 30 13.62 -2.48 -13.99
C ASP A 30 13.46 -2.51 -12.47
N ILE A 31 12.28 -2.10 -11.97
CA ILE A 31 11.97 -2.14 -10.53
C ILE A 31 11.85 -3.58 -10.05
N GLU A 32 11.17 -4.43 -10.80
CA GLU A 32 11.02 -5.83 -10.43
C GLU A 32 12.35 -6.59 -10.41
N ALA A 33 13.27 -6.26 -11.32
CA ALA A 33 14.62 -6.82 -11.33
C ALA A 33 15.45 -6.45 -10.08
N LEU A 34 15.13 -5.32 -9.42
CA LEU A 34 15.80 -4.88 -8.20
C LEU A 34 15.23 -5.50 -6.93
N THR A 35 14.05 -6.10 -7.00
CA THR A 35 13.37 -6.70 -5.84
C THR A 35 13.49 -8.23 -5.84
N PRO A 36 13.82 -8.86 -4.71
CA PRO A 36 13.90 -10.32 -4.62
C PRO A 36 12.53 -11.02 -4.67
N ILE A 37 11.43 -10.26 -4.59
CA ILE A 37 10.05 -10.74 -4.58
C ILE A 37 9.33 -10.03 -5.74
N PRO A 38 8.51 -10.74 -6.53
CA PRO A 38 7.77 -10.11 -7.61
C PRO A 38 6.82 -9.02 -7.09
N LEU A 39 6.58 -7.99 -7.90
CA LEU A 39 5.80 -6.82 -7.47
C LEU A 39 4.39 -7.17 -7.02
N TRP A 40 3.73 -8.14 -7.68
CA TRP A 40 2.41 -8.64 -7.27
C TRP A 40 2.45 -9.25 -5.86
N GLY A 41 3.57 -9.86 -5.46
CA GLY A 41 3.80 -10.44 -4.14
C GLY A 41 3.91 -9.36 -3.06
N LEU A 42 4.53 -8.21 -3.37
CA LEU A 42 4.57 -7.05 -2.47
C LEU A 42 3.17 -6.45 -2.28
N TRP A 43 2.38 -6.34 -3.36
CA TRP A 43 0.97 -5.94 -3.26
C TRP A 43 0.13 -6.91 -2.45
N ALA A 44 0.31 -8.22 -2.65
CA ALA A 44 -0.37 -9.24 -1.86
C ALA A 44 0.00 -9.17 -0.37
N THR A 45 1.26 -8.89 -0.06
CA THR A 45 1.73 -8.69 1.31
C THR A 45 1.04 -7.47 1.95
N ALA A 46 0.96 -6.35 1.24
CA ALA A 46 0.23 -5.18 1.70
C ALA A 46 -1.25 -5.50 1.97
N SER A 47 -1.91 -6.23 1.06
CA SER A 47 -3.28 -6.70 1.25
C SER A 47 -3.46 -7.52 2.51
N VAL A 48 -2.62 -8.53 2.73
CA VAL A 48 -2.73 -9.41 3.90
C VAL A 48 -2.60 -8.61 5.20
N LEU A 49 -1.63 -7.70 5.27
CA LEU A 49 -1.44 -6.83 6.44
C LEU A 49 -2.67 -5.93 6.69
N LEU A 50 -3.23 -5.34 5.64
CA LEU A 50 -4.40 -4.47 5.74
C LEU A 50 -5.68 -5.24 6.10
N ILE A 51 -5.88 -6.45 5.56
CA ILE A 51 -7.01 -7.32 5.88
C ILE A 51 -6.93 -7.76 7.35
N LEU A 52 -5.80 -8.32 7.76
CA LEU A 52 -5.63 -8.82 9.13
C LEU A 52 -5.74 -7.68 10.14
N GLY A 53 -5.09 -6.56 9.89
CA GLY A 53 -5.19 -5.38 10.74
C GLY A 53 -6.57 -4.69 10.71
N GLY A 54 -7.34 -4.85 9.63
CA GLY A 54 -8.69 -4.32 9.49
C GLY A 54 -9.77 -5.20 10.13
N ILE A 55 -9.62 -6.53 10.09
CA ILE A 55 -10.59 -7.49 10.66
C ILE A 55 -10.37 -7.70 12.17
N ALA A 56 -9.14 -7.56 12.64
CA ALA A 56 -8.81 -7.77 14.05
C ALA A 56 -9.68 -6.92 15.00
N PRO A 57 -10.14 -7.50 16.13
CA PRO A 57 -10.97 -6.81 17.10
C PRO A 57 -10.20 -5.68 17.81
N THR A 58 -10.80 -4.49 17.87
CA THR A 58 -10.21 -3.28 18.48
C THR A 58 -10.64 -3.14 19.93
N ARG A 59 -10.30 -4.11 20.78
CA ARG A 59 -10.44 -3.91 22.23
C ARG A 59 -9.30 -3.01 22.69
N PRO A 60 -9.58 -1.80 23.23
CA PRO A 60 -8.54 -0.88 23.69
C PRO A 60 -7.62 -1.58 24.70
N HIS A 61 -6.33 -1.22 24.69
CA HIS A 61 -5.31 -1.71 25.64
C HIS A 61 -5.02 -3.22 25.60
N THR A 62 -5.24 -3.86 24.45
CA THR A 62 -4.83 -5.26 24.25
C THR A 62 -3.66 -5.34 23.28
N ARG A 63 -2.73 -6.29 23.50
CA ARG A 63 -1.63 -6.56 22.56
C ARG A 63 -2.12 -6.82 21.12
N GLN A 64 -3.32 -7.38 20.98
CA GLN A 64 -3.97 -7.62 19.68
C GLN A 64 -4.32 -6.32 18.96
N HIS A 65 -4.75 -5.29 19.69
CA HIS A 65 -5.04 -3.98 19.12
C HIS A 65 -3.78 -3.32 18.55
N ASP A 66 -2.67 -3.39 19.28
CA ASP A 66 -1.41 -2.77 18.85
C ASP A 66 -0.83 -3.51 17.64
N ILE A 67 -0.86 -4.85 17.65
CA ILE A 67 -0.48 -5.65 16.47
C ILE A 67 -1.35 -5.27 15.26
N ALA A 68 -2.68 -5.21 15.42
CA ALA A 68 -3.59 -4.82 14.33
C ALA A 68 -3.33 -3.40 13.82
N ARG A 69 -2.90 -2.49 14.70
CA ARG A 69 -2.51 -1.13 14.35
C ARG A 69 -1.19 -1.12 13.57
N TYR A 70 -0.17 -1.85 14.00
CA TYR A 70 1.09 -1.98 13.27
C TYR A 70 0.90 -2.63 11.90
N MET A 71 0.05 -3.66 11.80
CA MET A 71 -0.28 -4.29 10.52
C MET A 71 -0.93 -3.30 9.55
N ARG A 72 -1.90 -2.49 10.02
CA ARG A 72 -2.50 -1.42 9.21
C ARG A 72 -1.47 -0.38 8.76
N SER A 73 -0.56 0.02 9.65
CA SER A 73 0.48 1.02 9.37
C SER A 73 1.51 0.50 8.36
N ALA A 74 2.04 -0.70 8.58
CA ALA A 74 2.98 -1.34 7.68
C ALA A 74 2.37 -1.62 6.31
N GLY A 75 1.11 -2.10 6.28
CA GLY A 75 0.40 -2.37 5.04
C GLY A 75 0.18 -1.10 4.20
N ILE A 76 -0.25 0.01 4.83
CA ILE A 76 -0.46 1.27 4.10
C ILE A 76 0.86 1.92 3.69
N ALA A 77 1.91 1.83 4.51
CA ALA A 77 3.24 2.34 4.17
C ALA A 77 3.82 1.58 2.96
N LEU A 78 3.68 0.25 2.94
CA LEU A 78 4.09 -0.57 1.81
C LEU A 78 3.32 -0.21 0.54
N ALA A 79 1.99 -0.09 0.62
CA ALA A 79 1.16 0.33 -0.51
C ALA A 79 1.55 1.72 -1.03
N ALA A 80 1.80 2.68 -0.13
CA ALA A 80 2.23 4.03 -0.50
C ALA A 80 3.61 4.03 -1.18
N GLY A 81 4.56 3.22 -0.67
CA GLY A 81 5.88 3.07 -1.30
C GLY A 81 5.80 2.48 -2.71
N LEU A 82 4.97 1.46 -2.91
CA LEU A 82 4.73 0.87 -4.23
C LEU A 82 4.11 1.88 -5.20
N LEU A 83 3.11 2.64 -4.76
CA LEU A 83 2.51 3.71 -5.56
C LEU A 83 3.51 4.82 -5.92
N MET A 84 4.44 5.13 -5.02
CA MET A 84 5.46 6.14 -5.25
C MET A 84 6.46 5.67 -6.31
N LEU A 85 6.90 4.41 -6.25
CA LEU A 85 7.71 3.78 -7.29
C LEU A 85 6.99 3.78 -8.65
N TRP A 86 5.70 3.44 -8.66
CA TRP A 86 4.90 3.49 -9.87
C TRP A 86 4.80 4.90 -10.42
N SER A 87 4.54 5.89 -9.56
CA SER A 87 4.49 7.28 -9.97
C SER A 87 5.75 7.71 -10.72
N LEU A 88 6.93 7.35 -10.21
CA LEU A 88 8.22 7.65 -10.84
C LEU A 88 8.34 7.01 -12.23
N THR A 89 8.04 5.72 -12.36
CA THR A 89 8.11 5.03 -13.68
C THR A 89 7.14 5.60 -14.72
N TYR A 90 5.95 6.02 -14.29
CA TYR A 90 4.97 6.65 -15.19
C TYR A 90 5.33 8.10 -15.55
N PHE A 91 6.18 8.77 -14.76
CA PHE A 91 6.74 10.07 -15.14
C PHE A 91 7.92 9.96 -16.11
N ASP A 92 8.69 8.87 -16.04
CA ASP A 92 9.83 8.61 -16.92
C ASP A 92 9.41 8.03 -18.28
N GLY A 93 8.22 7.42 -18.37
CA GLY A 93 7.65 6.95 -19.64
C GLY A 93 7.22 8.09 -20.57
N ASP A 94 6.98 7.74 -21.85
CA ASP A 94 6.44 8.67 -22.84
C ASP A 94 5.23 9.44 -22.29
N GLY A 95 5.13 10.73 -22.60
CA GLY A 95 4.18 11.71 -22.01
C GLY A 95 2.68 11.39 -22.12
N ARG A 96 2.26 10.17 -22.47
CA ARG A 96 0.91 9.61 -22.36
C ARG A 96 0.60 9.08 -20.95
N TYR A 97 1.61 8.88 -20.11
CA TYR A 97 1.50 8.20 -18.81
C TYR A 97 1.47 9.14 -17.58
N TRP A 98 1.66 10.45 -17.78
CA TRP A 98 1.75 11.44 -16.70
C TRP A 98 0.51 11.55 -15.81
N VAL A 99 -0.69 11.26 -16.35
CA VAL A 99 -1.94 11.28 -15.58
C VAL A 99 -1.94 10.14 -14.56
N SER A 100 -1.54 8.94 -14.97
CA SER A 100 -1.36 7.79 -14.08
C SER A 100 -0.28 8.07 -13.05
N GLY A 101 0.84 8.69 -13.45
CA GLY A 101 1.91 9.12 -12.55
C GLY A 101 1.43 10.05 -11.44
N LYS A 102 0.65 11.09 -11.77
CA LYS A 102 0.05 12.02 -10.79
C LYS A 102 -0.97 11.35 -9.88
N ASN A 103 -1.80 10.46 -10.42
CA ASN A 103 -2.79 9.73 -9.64
C ASN A 103 -2.11 8.82 -8.60
N TYR A 104 -1.07 8.09 -9.01
CA TYR A 104 -0.30 7.26 -8.08
C TYR A 104 0.46 8.09 -7.05
N LEU A 105 1.01 9.25 -7.41
CA LEU A 105 1.64 10.17 -6.45
C LEU A 105 0.64 10.64 -5.38
N MET A 106 -0.55 11.08 -5.83
CA MET A 106 -1.58 11.57 -4.93
C MET A 106 -2.07 10.46 -3.98
N LEU A 107 -2.27 9.25 -4.49
CA LEU A 107 -2.60 8.09 -3.68
C LEU A 107 -1.48 7.73 -2.69
N SER A 108 -0.21 7.87 -3.07
CA SER A 108 0.94 7.67 -2.19
C SER A 108 0.91 8.64 -1.01
N ILE A 109 0.70 9.93 -1.29
CA ILE A 109 0.60 10.98 -0.26
C ILE A 109 -0.56 10.70 0.69
N LEU A 110 -1.74 10.35 0.16
CA LEU A 110 -2.89 9.98 0.99
C LEU A 110 -2.60 8.72 1.84
N GLY A 111 -1.87 7.75 1.29
CA GLY A 111 -1.39 6.58 2.04
C GLY A 111 -0.45 6.97 3.18
N LEU A 112 0.52 7.84 2.93
CA LEU A 112 1.45 8.36 3.94
C LEU A 112 0.74 9.16 5.04
N LEU A 113 -0.25 9.99 4.68
CA LEU A 113 -1.08 10.71 5.66
C LEU A 113 -1.88 9.73 6.53
N ASN A 114 -2.43 8.68 5.94
CA ASN A 114 -3.10 7.61 6.69
C ASN A 114 -2.12 6.87 7.63
N ALA A 115 -0.88 6.62 7.20
CA ALA A 115 0.17 6.03 8.05
C ALA A 115 0.53 6.96 9.21
N TRP A 116 0.73 8.25 8.93
CA TRP A 116 1.13 9.26 9.92
C TRP A 116 0.06 9.48 10.99
N THR A 117 -1.22 9.51 10.61
CA THR A 117 -2.32 9.55 11.60
C THR A 117 -2.31 8.33 12.51
N ILE A 118 -1.96 7.14 11.99
CA ILE A 118 -1.75 5.96 12.85
C ILE A 118 -0.58 6.19 13.80
N GLY A 119 0.53 6.80 13.38
CA GLY A 119 1.70 7.03 14.24
C GLY A 119 1.43 8.03 15.37
N LYS A 120 0.57 9.03 15.15
CA LYS A 120 0.28 10.05 16.17
C LYS A 120 -0.59 9.57 17.34
N ASP A 121 -1.44 8.58 17.14
CA ASP A 121 -2.28 7.96 18.19
C ASP A 121 -1.45 7.21 19.28
N GLU A 122 -0.11 7.32 19.28
CA GLU A 122 0.82 6.74 20.28
C GLU A 122 1.20 7.75 21.38
N VAL A 123 0.94 9.06 21.16
CA VAL A 123 1.49 10.14 22.00
C VAL A 123 0.42 10.85 22.86
N SER A 124 -0.87 10.45 22.77
CA SER A 124 -1.95 11.03 23.58
C SER A 124 -2.42 10.11 24.70
#